data_AF-A0AA37VEH9-F1
#
_entry.id   AF-A0AA37VEH9-F1
#
_cell.length_a   1.000
_cell.length_b   1.000
_cell.length_c   1.000
_cell.angle_alpha   90.00
_cell.angle_beta   90.00
_cell.angle_gamma   90.00
#
_symmetry.space_group_name_H-M   'P 1'
#
loop_
_entity.id
_entity.type
_entity.pdbx_description
1 polymer ?
#
loop_
_entity_poly.entity_id
_entity_poly.type
_entity_poly.pdbx_seq_one_letter_code
_entity_poly.pdbx_strand_id
1 'polypeptide(L)'
;MKSSDTGNSAELIEMLRQDAVEKYKEEHGWIPTADRLPNQREFIESYVRSAYAAEFLATIEGADKATTLYYSQTGVWFDEQGEPYKVVAWMPLPERYKG
;
A
#
# COMPACT_ATOMS: atom_id res chain seq x y z
N MET A 1 -17.90 -29.41 -23.03
CA MET A 1 -16.95 -29.18 -21.93
C MET A 1 -16.72 -27.68 -21.84
N LYS A 2 -17.25 -27.00 -20.82
CA LYS A 2 -16.92 -25.59 -20.57
C LYS A 2 -15.74 -25.59 -19.61
N SER A 3 -14.53 -25.31 -20.11
CA SER A 3 -13.41 -24.95 -19.25
C SER A 3 -13.62 -23.50 -18.85
N SER A 4 -14.03 -23.25 -17.60
CA SER A 4 -14.10 -21.90 -17.05
C SER A 4 -12.70 -21.47 -16.67
N ASP A 5 -12.04 -20.80 -17.60
CA ASP A 5 -10.68 -20.26 -17.51
C ASP A 5 -10.62 -18.98 -16.64
N THR A 6 -11.33 -19.01 -15.50
CA THR A 6 -11.48 -17.86 -14.61
C THR A 6 -10.31 -17.75 -13.61
N GLY A 7 -9.45 -18.77 -13.52
CA GLY A 7 -8.24 -18.77 -12.68
C GLY A 7 -7.11 -17.89 -13.22
N ASN A 8 -7.06 -17.65 -14.54
CA ASN A 8 -5.94 -16.97 -15.19
C ASN A 8 -5.98 -15.43 -15.02
N SER A 9 -7.18 -14.83 -15.04
CA SER A 9 -7.30 -13.37 -15.02
C SER A 9 -6.99 -12.74 -13.67
N ALA A 10 -7.41 -13.37 -12.56
CA ALA A 10 -7.14 -12.85 -11.22
C ALA A 10 -5.65 -12.91 -10.88
N GLU A 11 -4.99 -14.02 -11.21
CA GLU A 11 -3.54 -14.18 -11.05
C GLU A 11 -2.77 -13.17 -11.91
N LEU A 12 -3.18 -12.96 -13.16
CA LEU A 12 -2.56 -11.99 -14.04
C LEU A 12 -2.72 -10.55 -13.52
N ILE A 13 -3.91 -10.17 -13.03
CA ILE A 13 -4.14 -8.86 -12.41
C ILE A 13 -3.22 -8.67 -11.20
N GLU A 14 -3.09 -9.70 -10.38
CA GLU A 14 -2.24 -9.65 -9.19
C GLU A 14 -0.76 -9.53 -9.56
N MET A 15 -0.29 -10.28 -10.56
CA MET A 15 1.07 -10.13 -11.08
C MET A 15 1.33 -8.71 -11.58
N LEU A 16 0.42 -8.15 -12.39
CA LEU A 16 0.55 -6.78 -12.91
C LEU A 16 0.58 -5.73 -11.81
N ARG A 17 -0.17 -5.94 -10.71
CA ARG A 17 -0.11 -5.05 -9.54
C ARG A 17 1.25 -5.11 -8.86
N GLN A 18 1.79 -6.31 -8.65
CA GLN A 18 3.11 -6.47 -8.01
C GLN A 18 4.23 -5.87 -8.89
N ASP A 19 4.19 -6.10 -10.21
CA ASP A 19 5.16 -5.51 -11.15
C ASP A 19 5.13 -3.97 -11.11
N ALA A 20 3.93 -3.38 -11.01
CA ALA A 20 3.78 -1.93 -10.88
C ALA A 20 4.37 -1.39 -9.56
N VAL A 21 4.18 -2.12 -8.46
CA VAL A 21 4.77 -1.79 -7.15
C VAL A 21 6.30 -1.88 -7.20
N GLU A 22 6.85 -2.95 -7.78
CA GLU A 22 8.31 -3.11 -7.90
C GLU A 22 8.94 -2.03 -8.78
N LYS A 23 8.28 -1.65 -9.88
CA LYS A 23 8.76 -0.53 -10.71
C LYS A 23 8.74 0.80 -9.95
N TYR A 24 7.68 1.08 -9.19
CA TYR A 24 7.58 2.31 -8.40
C TYR A 24 8.61 2.39 -7.27
N LYS A 25 8.95 1.25 -6.68
CA LYS A 25 10.01 1.11 -5.68
C LYS A 25 11.38 1.51 -6.23
N GLU A 26 11.69 1.26 -7.50
CA GLU A 26 12.97 1.70 -8.10
C GLU A 26 13.11 3.23 -8.09
N GLU A 27 12.00 3.97 -8.20
CA GLU A 27 11.98 5.43 -8.25
C GLU A 27 11.92 6.08 -6.86
N HIS A 28 11.21 5.47 -5.90
CA HIS A 28 10.92 6.08 -4.59
C HIS A 28 11.57 5.39 -3.39
N GLY A 29 11.88 4.09 -3.50
CA GLY A 29 12.45 3.28 -2.43
C GLY A 29 11.48 2.97 -1.28
N TRP A 30 11.64 1.78 -0.69
CA TRP A 30 10.98 1.46 0.58
C TRP A 30 11.67 2.20 1.73
N ILE A 31 10.88 2.77 2.64
CA ILE A 31 11.36 3.40 3.87
C ILE A 31 11.07 2.46 5.03
N PRO A 32 12.08 1.84 5.66
CA PRO A 32 11.88 1.04 6.86
C PRO A 32 11.23 1.87 7.97
N THR A 33 10.24 1.31 8.66
CA THR A 33 9.61 1.98 9.82
C THR A 33 10.59 2.16 10.98
N ALA A 34 11.64 1.34 11.04
CA ALA A 34 12.77 1.49 11.95
C ALA A 34 13.61 2.74 11.67
N ASP A 35 13.64 3.22 10.42
CA ASP A 35 14.37 4.43 10.05
C ASP A 35 13.49 5.68 10.28
N ARG A 36 12.25 5.68 9.76
CA ARG A 36 11.26 6.72 10.04
C ARG A 36 9.83 6.31 9.69
N LEU A 37 8.88 7.00 10.31
CA LEU A 37 7.46 6.97 9.96
C LEU A 37 7.10 8.10 8.98
N PRO A 38 5.91 8.07 8.35
CA PRO A 38 5.40 9.18 7.56
C PRO A 38 5.39 10.47 8.38
N ASN A 39 5.93 11.54 7.80
CA ASN A 39 5.92 12.86 8.43
C ASN A 39 4.61 13.60 8.16
N GLN A 40 4.45 14.79 8.75
CA GLN A 40 3.23 15.59 8.62
C GLN A 40 2.90 15.97 7.17
N ARG A 41 3.90 16.26 6.34
CA ARG A 41 3.69 16.64 4.94
C ARG A 41 3.15 15.45 4.15
N GLU A 42 3.80 14.29 4.28
CA GLU A 42 3.39 13.05 3.62
C GLU A 42 2.00 12.60 4.09
N PHE A 43 1.70 12.78 5.38
CA PHE A 43 0.36 12.54 5.92
C PHE A 43 -0.70 13.42 5.23
N ILE A 44 -0.44 14.72 5.06
CA ILE A 44 -1.39 15.66 4.44
C ILE A 44 -1.57 15.35 2.95
N GLU A 45 -0.48 15.08 2.24
CA GLU A 45 -0.48 14.78 0.80
C GLU A 45 -1.25 13.47 0.50
N SER A 46 -1.15 12.48 1.38
CA SER A 46 -1.84 11.19 1.26
C SER A 46 -3.18 11.11 2.03
N TYR A 47 -3.70 12.23 2.54
CA TYR A 47 -4.88 12.21 3.42
C TYR A 47 -6.16 11.76 2.69
N VAL A 48 -6.81 10.74 3.25
CA VAL A 48 -8.09 10.19 2.79
C VAL A 48 -9.18 10.58 3.78
N ARG A 49 -10.03 11.52 3.38
CA ARG A 49 -11.09 12.08 4.25
C ARG A 49 -12.03 11.02 4.80
N SER A 50 -12.41 10.01 4.02
CA SER A 50 -13.33 8.95 4.45
C SER A 50 -12.76 8.07 5.55
N ALA A 51 -11.45 7.81 5.53
CA ALA A 51 -10.75 7.01 6.52
C ALA A 51 -10.23 7.85 7.71
N TYR A 52 -10.29 9.18 7.61
CA TYR A 52 -9.67 10.11 8.57
C TYR A 52 -8.18 9.80 8.82
N ALA A 53 -7.48 9.32 7.79
CA ALA A 53 -6.12 8.79 7.86
C ALA A 53 -5.42 8.98 6.50
N ALA A 54 -4.11 8.73 6.45
CA ALA A 54 -3.32 8.84 5.22
C ALA A 54 -3.04 7.45 4.63
N GLU A 55 -3.19 7.28 3.31
CA GLU A 55 -3.02 5.99 2.64
C GLU A 55 -1.63 5.84 2.01
N PHE A 56 -1.01 4.68 2.22
CA PHE A 56 0.34 4.37 1.72
C PHE A 56 0.43 2.94 1.21
N LEU A 57 1.45 2.67 0.41
CA LEU A 57 1.93 1.31 0.19
C LEU A 57 2.74 0.87 1.40
N ALA A 58 2.50 -0.35 1.87
CA ALA A 58 3.07 -0.90 3.08
C ALA A 58 3.45 -2.37 2.91
N THR A 59 4.51 -2.78 3.60
CA THR A 59 4.86 -4.19 3.81
C THR A 59 4.59 -4.54 5.26
N ILE A 60 3.69 -5.50 5.48
CA ILE A 60 3.35 -6.01 6.80
C ILE A 60 4.43 -7.01 7.25
N GLU A 61 4.76 -7.04 8.54
CA GLU A 61 5.69 -8.02 9.08
C GLU A 61 5.24 -9.45 8.77
N GLY A 62 6.10 -10.22 8.11
CA GLY A 62 5.83 -11.61 7.74
C GLY A 62 4.89 -11.80 6.55
N ALA A 63 4.46 -10.73 5.87
CA ALA A 63 3.69 -10.83 4.64
C ALA A 63 4.61 -11.00 3.42
N ASP A 64 4.21 -11.86 2.49
CA ASP A 64 4.96 -12.13 1.25
C ASP A 64 4.80 -11.01 0.20
N LYS A 65 3.81 -10.12 0.38
CA LYS A 65 3.41 -9.11 -0.59
C LYS A 65 3.17 -7.76 0.07
N ALA A 66 3.43 -6.70 -0.69
CA ALA A 66 3.00 -5.37 -0.32
C ALA A 66 1.48 -5.22 -0.47
N THR A 67 0.92 -4.28 0.29
CA THR A 67 -0.50 -3.91 0.27
C THR A 67 -0.65 -2.40 0.46
N THR A 68 -1.87 -1.89 0.42
CA THR A 68 -2.19 -0.55 0.93
C THR A 68 -2.71 -0.62 2.36
N LEU A 69 -2.34 0.37 3.18
CA LEU A 69 -2.87 0.55 4.54
C LEU A 69 -3.07 2.05 4.83
N TYR A 70 -3.94 2.32 5.78
CA TYR A 70 -4.12 3.63 6.37
C TYR A 70 -3.19 3.82 7.57
N TYR A 71 -2.57 5.00 7.64
CA TYR A 71 -1.77 5.45 8.77
C TYR A 71 -2.50 6.56 9.51
N SER A 72 -2.76 6.34 10.80
CA SER A 72 -3.49 7.28 11.65
C SER A 72 -2.60 8.44 12.14
N GLN A 73 -3.23 9.52 12.62
CA GLN A 73 -2.51 10.61 13.29
C GLN A 73 -1.79 10.15 14.57
N THR A 74 -2.21 9.02 15.15
CA THR A 74 -1.63 8.43 16.36
C THR A 74 -0.53 7.41 16.08
N GLY A 75 -0.18 7.18 14.80
CA GLY A 75 0.90 6.27 14.43
C GLY A 75 0.49 4.81 14.22
N VAL A 76 -0.81 4.52 14.11
CA VAL A 76 -1.33 3.17 13.91
C VAL A 76 -1.56 2.90 12.42
N TRP A 77 -1.14 1.73 11.97
CA TRP A 77 -1.40 1.22 10.62
C TRP A 77 -2.60 0.28 10.63
N PHE A 78 -3.57 0.47 9.75
CA PHE A 78 -4.79 -0.33 9.72
C PHE A 78 -5.38 -0.47 8.31
N ASP A 79 -6.18 -1.53 8.09
CA ASP A 79 -6.88 -1.77 6.81
C ASP A 79 -8.26 -1.07 6.74
N GLU A 80 -9.00 -1.30 5.67
CA GLU A 80 -10.36 -0.73 5.49
C GLU A 80 -11.36 -1.18 6.56
N GLN A 81 -11.11 -2.30 7.24
CA GLN A 81 -11.94 -2.83 8.32
C GLN A 81 -11.54 -2.28 9.70
N GLY A 82 -10.42 -1.55 9.78
CA GLY A 82 -9.88 -1.01 11.03
C GLY A 82 -8.96 -1.98 11.77
N GLU A 83 -8.59 -3.11 11.16
CA GLU A 83 -7.70 -4.09 11.79
C GLU A 83 -6.27 -3.55 11.80
N PRO A 84 -5.58 -3.51 12.95
CA PRO A 84 -4.24 -2.97 13.04
C PRO A 84 -3.17 -3.97 12.58
N TYR A 85 -2.14 -3.48 11.89
CA TYR A 85 -1.01 -4.29 11.44
C TYR A 85 0.33 -3.70 11.84
N LYS A 86 1.33 -4.58 12.03
CA LYS A 86 2.72 -4.18 12.17
C LYS A 86 3.36 -4.02 10.78
N VAL A 87 3.69 -2.79 10.44
CA VAL A 87 4.33 -2.43 9.16
C VAL A 87 5.85 -2.33 9.34
N VAL A 88 6.61 -2.97 8.44
CA VAL A 88 8.08 -2.99 8.46
C VAL A 88 8.70 -1.98 7.50
N ALA A 89 8.01 -1.65 6.40
CA ALA A 89 8.40 -0.59 5.49
C ALA A 89 7.19 0.01 4.78
N TRP A 90 7.34 1.25 4.31
CA TRP A 90 6.28 1.99 3.64
C TRP A 90 6.83 2.89 2.54
N MET A 91 5.94 3.36 1.65
CA MET A 91 6.22 4.38 0.63
C MET A 91 4.95 5.14 0.25
N PRO A 92 5.04 6.38 -0.26
CA PRO A 92 3.88 7.12 -0.77
C PRO A 92 3.18 6.35 -1.90
N LEU A 93 1.89 6.66 -2.10
CA LEU A 93 1.18 6.20 -3.30
C LEU A 93 1.69 6.96 -4.54
N PRO A 94 1.68 6.34 -5.73
CA PRO A 94 1.90 7.04 -6.98
C PRO A 94 0.95 8.22 -7.18
N GLU A 95 1.36 9.21 -7.98
CA GLU A 95 0.47 10.31 -8.34
C GLU A 95 -0.83 9.78 -8.95
N ARG A 96 -1.96 10.32 -8.48
CA ARG A 96 -3.26 10.01 -9.04
C ARG A 96 -3.30 10.41 -10.52
N TYR A 97 -3.86 9.54 -11.36
CA TYR A 97 -4.16 9.89 -12.74
C TYR A 97 -5.14 11.08 -12.79
N LYS A 98 -4.78 12.13 -13.52
CA LYS A 98 -5.53 13.41 -13.54
C LYS A 98 -6.49 13.57 -14.73
N GLY A 99 -6.51 12.64 -15.69
CA GLY A 99 -7.31 12.76 -16.91
C GLY A 99 -6.70 13.72 -17.92
#